data_AF-A0A2T0KAL7-F1
#
_entry.id   AF-A0A2T0KAL7-F1
#
_cell.length_a   1.000
_cell.length_b   1.000
_cell.length_c   1.000
_cell.angle_alpha   90.00
_cell.angle_beta   90.00
_cell.angle_gamma   90.00
#
_symmetry.space_group_name_H-M   'P 1'
#
loop_
_entity.id
_entity.type
_entity.pdbx_description
1 polymer ?
#
loop_
_entity_poly.entity_id
_entity_poly.type
_entity_poly.pdbx_seq_one_letter_code
_entity_poly.pdbx_strand_id
1 'polypeptide(L)'
;MPLTPADIHNVAFKKPPIGKRGYDEEEVDAFLDEVEAELTRLLEENGALKETLQRGGGPGGGNPAATMVLNNEFADLAAQLERLQEARARAEQNARNVQSQLERARSQPPSGAMPALSGADDDRNSRVLMMAQRTADEHMRDAQRESETLITNARDKSDQLVSEAQIKAATIEADARRNHTEAMDSLVEKRSTALDEIDRLGQLASSYQEALTNHVQQQLMDLTAAPEPGGRDI
;
A
#
# COMPACT_ATOMS: atom_id res chain seq x y z
N MET A 1 25.97 2.92 -0.95
CA MET A 1 25.68 3.11 -2.38
C MET A 1 25.16 1.78 -2.90
N PRO A 2 24.02 1.73 -3.61
CA PRO A 2 23.51 0.48 -4.16
C PRO A 2 24.43 0.01 -5.29
N LEU A 3 24.60 -1.31 -5.45
CA LEU A 3 25.34 -1.90 -6.57
C LEU A 3 24.68 -1.52 -7.90
N THR A 4 25.49 -1.16 -8.89
CA THR A 4 25.06 -0.97 -10.28
C THR A 4 25.35 -2.20 -11.13
N PRO A 5 24.64 -2.43 -12.26
CA PRO A 5 24.98 -3.49 -13.20
C PRO A 5 26.44 -3.43 -13.66
N ALA A 6 26.96 -2.22 -13.89
CA ALA A 6 28.36 -1.99 -14.21
C ALA A 6 29.33 -2.38 -13.08
N ASP A 7 28.90 -2.33 -11.81
CA ASP A 7 29.72 -2.81 -10.70
C ASP A 7 29.81 -4.33 -10.72
N ILE A 8 28.73 -5.04 -11.07
CA ILE A 8 28.67 -6.51 -11.18
C ILE A 8 29.57 -6.99 -12.31
N HIS A 9 29.47 -6.36 -13.48
CA HIS A 9 30.31 -6.66 -14.65
C HIS A 9 31.81 -6.49 -14.38
N ASN A 10 32.19 -5.55 -13.50
CA ASN A 10 33.58 -5.24 -13.18
C ASN A 10 34.08 -5.94 -11.90
N VAL A 11 33.28 -6.82 -11.27
CA VAL A 11 33.74 -7.55 -10.08
C VAL A 11 34.80 -8.58 -10.47
N ALA A 12 35.96 -8.48 -9.84
CA ALA A 12 37.02 -9.49 -9.94
C ALA A 12 37.16 -10.27 -8.62
N PHE A 13 36.93 -11.58 -8.67
CA PHE A 13 37.15 -12.47 -7.52
C PHE A 13 38.61 -12.93 -7.45
N LYS A 14 39.14 -13.05 -6.21
CA LYS A 14 40.51 -13.58 -5.99
C LYS A 14 40.49 -15.09 -6.12
N LYS A 15 41.52 -15.65 -6.77
CA LYS A 15 41.69 -17.11 -6.85
C LYS A 15 41.80 -17.73 -5.45
N PRO A 16 41.22 -18.92 -5.22
CA PRO A 16 41.30 -19.61 -3.94
C PRO A 16 42.76 -19.83 -3.52
N PRO A 17 43.08 -19.75 -2.22
CA PRO A 17 44.40 -20.11 -1.72
C PRO A 17 44.75 -21.55 -2.12
N ILE A 18 46.01 -21.79 -2.47
CA ILE A 18 46.51 -23.10 -2.93
C ILE A 18 46.05 -24.21 -1.97
N GLY A 19 45.35 -25.22 -2.50
CA GLY A 19 44.83 -26.36 -1.74
C GLY A 19 43.38 -26.22 -1.25
N LYS A 20 42.70 -25.09 -1.49
CA LYS A 20 41.25 -24.95 -1.27
C LYS A 20 40.48 -25.01 -2.58
N ARG A 21 39.33 -25.67 -2.55
CA ARG A 21 38.37 -25.68 -3.68
C ARG A 21 37.70 -24.30 -3.78
N GLY A 22 37.66 -23.76 -4.99
CA GLY A 22 36.87 -22.58 -5.33
C GLY A 22 35.57 -22.96 -6.03
N TYR A 23 34.77 -21.95 -6.33
CA TYR A 23 33.69 -22.06 -7.31
C TYR A 23 34.27 -22.21 -8.71
N ASP A 24 33.50 -22.82 -9.60
CA ASP A 24 33.83 -22.88 -11.03
C ASP A 24 33.72 -21.46 -11.62
N GLU A 25 34.75 -21.03 -12.34
CA GLU A 25 34.79 -19.68 -12.94
C GLU A 25 33.66 -19.53 -13.98
N GLU A 26 33.36 -20.58 -14.76
CA GLU A 26 32.34 -20.54 -15.81
C GLU A 26 30.91 -20.48 -15.24
N GLU A 27 30.64 -21.24 -14.16
CA GLU A 27 29.33 -21.19 -13.48
C GLU A 27 29.10 -19.86 -12.77
N VAL A 28 30.16 -19.28 -12.19
CA VAL A 28 30.09 -17.97 -11.54
C VAL A 28 29.86 -16.87 -12.57
N ASP A 29 30.57 -16.89 -13.69
CA ASP A 29 30.37 -15.89 -14.76
C ASP A 29 28.96 -15.97 -15.35
N ALA A 30 28.43 -17.18 -15.62
CA ALA A 30 27.06 -17.35 -16.10
C ALA A 30 26.00 -16.85 -15.10
N PHE A 31 26.23 -17.04 -13.80
CA PHE A 31 25.34 -16.51 -12.76
C PHE A 31 25.42 -14.98 -12.66
N LEU A 32 26.61 -14.39 -12.82
CA LEU A 32 26.77 -12.94 -12.82
C LEU A 32 26.06 -12.29 -14.02
N ASP A 33 26.08 -12.91 -15.20
CA ASP A 33 25.33 -12.47 -16.38
C ASP A 33 23.80 -12.45 -16.11
N GLU A 34 23.27 -13.49 -15.47
CA GLU A 34 21.85 -13.56 -15.08
C GLU A 34 21.50 -12.46 -14.06
N VAL A 35 22.35 -12.25 -13.06
CA VAL A 35 22.15 -11.21 -12.04
C VAL A 35 22.27 -9.80 -12.65
N GLU A 36 23.18 -9.57 -13.59
CA GLU A 36 23.32 -8.30 -14.30
C GLU A 36 22.04 -7.97 -15.12
N ALA A 37 21.50 -8.96 -15.83
CA ALA A 37 20.27 -8.84 -16.59
C ALA A 37 19.05 -8.57 -15.67
N GLU A 38 18.92 -9.32 -14.57
CA GLU A 38 17.86 -9.15 -13.58
C GLU A 38 17.94 -7.76 -12.91
N LEU A 39 19.14 -7.31 -12.54
CA LEU A 39 19.34 -6.00 -11.93
C LEU A 39 19.02 -4.86 -12.89
N THR A 40 19.40 -4.98 -14.16
CA THR A 40 19.05 -4.01 -15.20
C THR A 40 17.54 -3.92 -15.36
N ARG A 41 16.87 -5.08 -15.48
CA ARG A 41 15.41 -5.17 -15.54
C ARG A 41 14.74 -4.55 -14.31
N LEU A 42 15.22 -4.85 -13.11
CA LEU A 42 14.68 -4.31 -11.87
C LEU A 42 14.87 -2.80 -11.79
N LEU A 43 16.00 -2.26 -12.25
CA LEU A 43 16.24 -0.82 -12.29
C LEU A 43 15.35 -0.12 -13.31
N GLU A 44 15.15 -0.72 -14.49
CA GLU A 44 14.21 -0.23 -15.51
C GLU A 44 12.76 -0.27 -15.00
N GLU A 45 12.35 -1.37 -14.36
CA GLU A 45 11.03 -1.52 -13.76
C GLU A 45 10.84 -0.53 -12.59
N ASN A 46 11.84 -0.34 -11.73
CA ASN A 46 11.78 0.66 -10.66
C ASN A 46 11.72 2.08 -11.22
N GLY A 47 12.45 2.35 -12.31
CA GLY A 47 12.41 3.62 -13.05
C GLY A 47 11.03 3.86 -13.64
N ALA A 48 10.49 2.90 -14.37
CA ALA A 48 9.16 2.94 -14.96
C ALA A 48 8.05 3.05 -13.92
N LEU A 49 8.18 2.35 -12.77
CA LEU A 49 7.26 2.44 -11.64
C LEU A 49 7.35 3.79 -10.93
N LYS A 50 8.54 4.35 -10.75
CA LYS A 50 8.71 5.71 -10.21
C LYS A 50 8.18 6.77 -11.16
N GLU A 51 8.41 6.58 -12.45
CA GLU A 51 7.89 7.47 -13.49
C GLU A 51 6.37 7.35 -13.61
N THR A 52 5.79 6.15 -13.51
CA THR A 52 4.33 6.01 -13.41
C THR A 52 3.83 6.62 -12.11
N LEU A 53 4.44 6.40 -10.95
CA LEU A 53 4.03 7.07 -9.71
C LEU A 53 4.15 8.62 -9.78
N GLN A 54 5.13 9.15 -10.52
CA GLN A 54 5.29 10.60 -10.73
C GLN A 54 4.36 11.16 -11.81
N ARG A 55 4.11 10.41 -12.89
CA ARG A 55 3.33 10.82 -14.07
C ARG A 55 1.84 10.48 -13.95
N GLY A 56 1.51 9.50 -13.12
CA GLY A 56 0.20 8.92 -12.90
C GLY A 56 0.21 8.13 -11.59
N GLY A 57 0.04 8.84 -10.47
CA GLY A 57 -0.33 8.22 -9.19
C GLY A 57 -1.33 7.10 -9.46
N GLY A 58 -1.03 5.91 -8.91
CA GLY A 58 -1.52 4.61 -9.37
C GLY A 58 -3.05 4.46 -9.54
N PRO A 59 -3.54 3.29 -9.95
CA PRO A 59 -4.97 3.05 -10.20
C PRO A 59 -5.78 3.31 -8.92
N GLY A 60 -6.30 4.55 -8.83
CA GLY A 60 -6.56 5.25 -7.58
C GLY A 60 -6.20 6.72 -7.78
N GLY A 61 -6.69 7.32 -8.86
CA GLY A 61 -6.38 8.69 -9.29
C GLY A 61 -6.72 9.71 -8.21
N GLY A 62 -5.72 10.01 -7.38
CA GLY A 62 -5.73 11.18 -6.52
C GLY A 62 -5.67 12.41 -7.42
N ASN A 63 -6.72 13.23 -7.39
CA ASN A 63 -6.74 14.54 -8.00
C ASN A 63 -5.40 15.26 -7.71
N PRO A 64 -4.74 15.94 -8.66
CA PRO A 64 -3.54 16.73 -8.36
C PRO A 64 -3.84 17.83 -7.32
N ALA A 65 -5.09 18.30 -7.27
CA ALA A 65 -5.61 19.10 -6.18
C ALA A 65 -5.63 18.37 -4.83
N ALA A 66 -5.95 17.07 -4.78
CA ALA A 66 -5.90 16.26 -3.57
C ALA A 66 -4.46 16.09 -3.07
N THR A 67 -3.48 15.84 -3.95
CA THR A 67 -2.06 15.76 -3.56
C THR A 67 -1.54 17.10 -3.03
N MET A 68 -1.96 18.22 -3.62
CA MET A 68 -1.61 19.56 -3.14
C MET A 68 -2.31 19.91 -1.81
N VAL A 69 -3.57 19.47 -1.63
CA VAL A 69 -4.31 19.58 -0.36
C VAL A 69 -3.64 18.75 0.73
N LEU A 70 -3.26 17.49 0.46
CA LEU A 70 -2.53 16.63 1.39
C LEU A 70 -1.18 17.25 1.80
N ASN A 71 -0.43 17.83 0.85
CA ASN A 71 0.82 18.52 1.18
C ASN A 71 0.60 19.79 2.01
N ASN A 72 -0.45 20.56 1.74
CA ASN A 72 -0.80 21.74 2.54
C ASN A 72 -1.29 21.34 3.93
N GLU A 73 -2.12 20.30 4.05
CA GLU A 73 -2.58 19.74 5.31
C GLU A 73 -1.40 19.23 6.15
N PHE A 74 -0.41 18.59 5.54
CA PHE A 74 0.82 18.18 6.22
C PHE A 74 1.63 19.37 6.72
N ALA A 75 1.73 20.45 5.93
CA ALA A 75 2.42 21.67 6.34
C ALA A 75 1.70 22.38 7.49
N ASP A 76 0.37 22.44 7.45
CA ASP A 76 -0.47 23.00 8.50
C ASP A 76 -0.39 22.16 9.80
N LEU A 77 -0.39 20.84 9.68
CA LEU A 77 -0.28 19.92 10.81
C LEU A 77 1.09 20.02 11.47
N ALA A 78 2.17 20.13 10.69
CA ALA A 78 3.52 20.37 11.19
C ALA A 78 3.60 21.72 11.93
N ALA A 79 3.03 22.79 11.37
CA ALA A 79 2.98 24.10 12.00
C ALA A 79 2.10 24.15 13.27
N GLN A 80 1.06 23.31 13.36
CA GLN A 80 0.28 23.13 14.59
C GLN A 80 1.07 22.38 15.66
N LEU A 81 1.79 21.33 15.27
CA LEU A 81 2.62 20.54 16.19
C LEU A 81 3.73 21.39 16.80
N GLU A 82 4.40 22.22 15.99
CA GLU A 82 5.42 23.14 16.46
C GLU A 82 4.85 24.20 17.41
N ARG A 83 3.68 24.79 17.09
CA ARG A 83 2.97 25.72 17.99
C ARG A 83 2.58 25.07 19.32
N LEU A 84 2.12 23.82 19.31
CA LEU A 84 1.79 23.07 20.53
C LEU A 84 3.03 22.74 21.35
N GLN A 85 4.13 22.36 20.71
CA GLN A 85 5.41 22.10 21.38
C GLN A 85 5.96 23.38 22.02
N GLU A 86 5.92 24.51 21.33
CA GLU A 86 6.31 25.80 21.90
C GLU A 86 5.41 26.20 23.08
N ALA A 87 4.09 26.05 22.96
CA ALA A 87 3.16 26.34 24.04
C ALA A 87 3.43 25.46 25.28
N ARG A 88 3.70 24.17 25.06
CA ARG A 88 4.08 23.24 26.13
C ARG A 88 5.41 23.62 26.78
N ALA A 89 6.41 23.98 25.98
CA ALA A 89 7.72 24.41 26.49
C ALA A 89 7.60 25.69 27.34
N ARG A 90 6.80 26.68 26.89
CA ARG A 90 6.52 27.91 27.66
C ARG A 90 5.78 27.60 28.97
N ALA A 91 4.79 26.71 28.94
CA ALA A 91 4.06 26.30 30.13
C ALA A 91 4.97 25.57 31.14
N GLU A 92 5.85 24.67 30.67
CA GLU A 92 6.84 23.98 31.50
C GLU A 92 7.84 24.94 32.13
N GLN A 93 8.30 25.95 31.37
CA GLN A 93 9.24 26.95 31.89
C GLN A 93 8.57 27.83 32.96
N ASN A 94 7.32 28.21 32.76
CA ASN A 94 6.53 28.93 33.76
C ASN A 94 6.32 28.08 35.02
N ALA A 95 5.98 26.80 34.87
CA ALA A 95 5.83 25.87 35.98
C ALA A 95 7.13 25.72 36.78
N ARG A 96 8.28 25.55 36.10
CA ARG A 96 9.60 25.48 36.74
C ARG A 96 9.94 26.78 37.49
N ASN A 97 9.63 27.93 36.91
CA ASN A 97 9.85 29.22 37.55
C ASN A 97 9.02 29.35 38.83
N VAL A 98 7.73 29.01 38.78
CA VAL A 98 6.84 29.01 39.96
C VAL A 98 7.33 28.03 41.02
N GLN A 99 7.76 26.84 40.62
CA GLN A 99 8.27 25.82 41.52
C GLN A 99 9.56 26.28 42.23
N SER A 100 10.48 26.92 41.50
CA SER A 100 11.70 27.49 42.09
C SER A 100 11.42 28.65 43.05
N GLN A 101 10.37 29.46 42.80
CA GLN A 101 9.96 30.53 43.70
C GLN A 101 9.35 29.97 44.99
N LEU A 102 8.49 28.94 44.87
CA LEU A 102 7.92 28.22 46.01
C LEU A 102 9.00 27.54 46.86
N GLU A 103 10.01 26.93 46.22
CA GLU A 103 11.09 26.26 46.92
C GLU A 103 12.02 27.24 47.63
N ARG A 104 12.31 28.40 47.03
CA ARG A 104 13.00 29.51 47.73
C ARG A 104 12.20 30.01 48.93
N ALA A 105 10.91 30.25 48.77
CA ALA A 105 10.03 30.66 49.88
C ALA A 105 9.98 29.60 51.00
N ARG A 106 10.03 28.30 50.64
CA ARG A 106 10.03 27.19 51.58
C ARG A 106 11.38 26.98 52.29
N SER A 107 12.48 27.25 51.60
CA SER A 107 13.85 27.16 52.12
C SER A 107 14.29 28.39 52.91
N GLN A 108 13.54 29.50 52.86
CA GLN A 108 13.74 30.66 53.73
C GLN A 108 13.29 30.28 55.16
N PRO A 109 14.21 30.19 56.14
CA PRO A 109 13.80 29.95 57.52
C PRO A 109 13.01 31.17 58.02
N PRO A 110 11.94 30.98 58.81
CA PRO A 110 11.14 32.09 59.34
C PRO A 110 12.00 32.93 60.28
N SER A 111 12.60 33.99 59.73
CA SER A 111 13.37 34.97 60.47
C SER A 111 12.44 36.13 60.81
N GLY A 112 11.73 35.98 61.92
CA GLY A 112 10.75 36.95 62.39
C GLY A 112 9.95 36.43 63.58
N ALA A 113 10.60 36.31 64.73
CA ALA A 113 9.88 36.26 66.00
C ALA A 113 9.30 37.65 66.29
N MET A 114 7.97 37.78 66.24
CA MET A 114 7.15 38.73 67.02
C MET A 114 5.70 38.18 67.14
N PRO A 115 4.96 38.61 68.18
CA PRO A 115 4.15 37.72 69.01
C PRO A 115 2.76 37.39 68.45
N ALA A 116 2.23 36.28 68.95
CA ALA A 116 0.91 35.75 68.69
C ALA A 116 -0.22 36.80 68.70
N LEU A 117 -0.94 36.87 67.57
CA LEU A 117 -2.36 37.23 67.49
C LEU A 117 -3.04 36.19 66.58
N SER A 118 -3.04 34.94 67.05
CA SER A 118 -3.69 33.79 66.43
C SER A 118 -5.21 33.89 66.58
N GLY A 119 -5.89 34.17 65.48
CA GLY A 119 -7.35 34.14 65.36
C GLY A 119 -7.86 34.68 64.02
N ALA A 120 -7.24 35.73 63.47
CA ALA A 120 -7.69 36.35 62.22
C ALA A 120 -7.00 35.82 60.95
N ASP A 121 -5.75 35.33 61.05
CA ASP A 121 -5.01 34.78 59.91
C ASP A 121 -5.41 33.34 59.56
N ASP A 122 -5.87 32.56 60.55
CA ASP A 122 -6.37 31.20 60.35
C ASP A 122 -7.68 31.21 59.53
N ASP A 123 -8.53 32.22 59.74
CA ASP A 123 -9.75 32.46 58.98
C ASP A 123 -9.51 32.93 57.52
N ARG A 124 -8.40 33.63 57.26
CA ARG A 124 -8.02 34.05 55.91
C ARG A 124 -7.44 32.88 55.12
N ASN A 125 -6.55 32.10 55.76
CA ASN A 125 -5.99 30.90 55.15
C ASN A 125 -7.05 29.82 54.91
N SER A 126 -8.01 29.63 55.82
CA SER A 126 -9.12 28.69 55.63
C SER A 126 -10.01 29.08 54.44
N ARG A 127 -10.30 30.38 54.26
CA ARG A 127 -11.06 30.88 53.10
C ARG A 127 -10.32 30.71 51.78
N VAL A 128 -9.00 30.95 51.77
CA VAL A 128 -8.19 30.75 50.56
C VAL A 128 -8.09 29.26 50.22
N LEU A 129 -7.93 28.37 51.20
CA LEU A 129 -7.95 26.93 51.00
C LEU A 129 -9.31 26.44 50.50
N MET A 130 -10.41 26.95 51.06
CA MET A 130 -11.76 26.62 50.62
C MET A 130 -12.03 27.11 49.19
N MET A 131 -11.55 28.31 48.83
CA MET A 131 -11.66 28.84 47.47
C MET A 131 -10.81 28.02 46.50
N ALA A 132 -9.56 27.67 46.86
CA ALA A 132 -8.69 26.83 46.06
C ALA A 132 -9.26 25.42 45.87
N GLN A 133 -9.83 24.81 46.93
CA GLN A 133 -10.47 23.50 46.86
C GLN A 133 -11.71 23.55 45.96
N ARG A 134 -12.54 24.58 46.09
CA ARG A 134 -13.69 24.80 45.21
C ARG A 134 -13.28 24.95 43.75
N THR A 135 -12.24 25.74 43.46
CA THR A 135 -11.70 25.91 42.11
C THR A 135 -11.12 24.60 41.57
N ALA A 136 -10.44 23.81 42.40
CA ALA A 136 -9.94 22.49 42.00
C ALA A 136 -11.09 21.52 41.68
N ASP A 137 -12.14 21.49 42.51
CA ASP A 137 -13.33 20.66 42.27
C ASP A 137 -14.09 21.09 41.01
N GLU A 138 -14.13 22.39 40.72
CA GLU A 138 -14.75 22.93 39.50
C GLU A 138 -13.98 22.53 38.25
N HIS A 139 -12.64 22.68 38.24
CA HIS A 139 -11.80 22.20 37.14
C HIS A 139 -11.88 20.68 36.96
N MET A 140 -11.98 19.91 38.04
CA MET A 140 -12.16 18.45 37.97
C MET A 140 -13.49 18.09 37.28
N ARG A 141 -14.57 18.80 37.60
CA ARG A 141 -15.89 18.59 36.96
C ARG A 141 -15.89 19.01 35.50
N ASP A 142 -15.24 20.11 35.16
CA ASP A 142 -15.14 20.58 33.78
C ASP A 142 -14.30 19.62 32.93
N ALA A 143 -13.15 19.17 33.45
CA ALA A 143 -12.32 18.16 32.79
C ALA A 143 -13.06 16.82 32.60
N GLN A 144 -13.87 16.40 33.58
CA GLN A 144 -14.72 15.20 33.45
C GLN A 144 -15.75 15.35 32.34
N ARG A 145 -16.46 16.49 32.27
CA ARG A 145 -17.45 16.76 31.21
C ARG A 145 -16.81 16.82 29.82
N GLU A 146 -15.66 17.47 29.72
CA GLU A 146 -14.92 17.57 28.46
C GLU A 146 -14.45 16.19 28.00
N SER A 147 -13.93 15.37 28.93
CA SER A 147 -13.53 13.99 28.65
C SER A 147 -14.72 13.13 28.20
N GLU A 148 -15.87 13.24 28.86
CA GLU A 148 -17.07 12.47 28.50
C GLU A 148 -17.59 12.86 27.11
N THR A 149 -17.54 14.15 26.79
CA THR A 149 -17.89 14.68 25.45
C THR A 149 -16.91 14.17 24.39
N LEU A 150 -15.61 14.21 24.67
CA LEU A 150 -14.57 13.69 23.78
C LEU A 150 -14.76 12.19 23.50
N ILE A 151 -15.04 11.40 24.54
CA ILE A 151 -15.29 9.96 24.39
C ILE A 151 -16.53 9.71 23.53
N THR A 152 -17.60 10.47 23.72
CA THR A 152 -18.83 10.35 22.93
C THR A 152 -18.57 10.69 21.47
N ASN A 153 -17.92 11.83 21.19
CA ASN A 153 -17.57 12.23 19.83
C ASN A 153 -16.63 11.23 19.14
N ALA A 154 -15.66 10.67 19.88
CA ALA A 154 -14.75 9.66 19.36
C ALA A 154 -15.49 8.36 19.00
N ARG A 155 -16.47 7.95 19.82
CA ARG A 155 -17.33 6.80 19.53
C ARG A 155 -18.19 7.04 18.29
N ASP A 156 -18.89 8.18 18.23
CA ASP A 156 -19.73 8.54 17.08
C ASP A 156 -18.90 8.59 15.79
N LYS A 157 -17.68 9.15 15.85
CA LYS A 157 -16.80 9.20 14.68
C LYS A 157 -16.29 7.82 14.28
N SER A 158 -15.99 6.96 15.25
CA SER A 158 -15.63 5.57 14.99
C SER A 158 -16.77 4.83 14.31
N ASP A 159 -18.00 4.97 14.81
CA ASP A 159 -19.17 4.30 14.24
C ASP A 159 -19.48 4.78 12.82
N GLN A 160 -19.31 6.08 12.55
CA GLN A 160 -19.38 6.64 11.19
C GLN A 160 -18.32 6.03 10.27
N LEU A 161 -17.06 5.98 10.70
CA LEU A 161 -15.97 5.42 9.89
C LEU A 161 -16.19 3.92 9.61
N VAL A 162 -16.67 3.17 10.59
CA VAL A 162 -17.01 1.75 10.43
C VAL A 162 -18.15 1.57 9.43
N SER A 163 -19.21 2.37 9.53
CA SER A 163 -20.34 2.35 8.59
C SER A 163 -19.91 2.70 7.16
N GLU A 164 -19.13 3.76 6.99
CA GLU A 164 -18.59 4.16 5.69
C GLU A 164 -17.68 3.08 5.09
N ALA A 165 -16.82 2.47 5.91
CA ALA A 165 -15.96 1.37 5.48
C ALA A 165 -16.77 0.13 5.07
N GLN A 166 -17.83 -0.19 5.81
CA GLN A 166 -18.75 -1.29 5.48
C GLN A 166 -19.48 -1.06 4.17
N ILE A 167 -19.98 0.16 3.92
CA ILE A 167 -20.64 0.52 2.67
C ILE A 167 -19.66 0.40 1.50
N LYS A 168 -18.44 0.96 1.64
CA LYS A 168 -17.40 0.87 0.60
C LYS A 168 -17.00 -0.58 0.32
N ALA A 169 -16.85 -1.40 1.36
CA ALA A 169 -16.55 -2.82 1.21
C ALA A 169 -17.67 -3.55 0.45
N ALA A 170 -18.94 -3.30 0.81
CA ALA A 170 -20.08 -3.90 0.15
C ALA A 170 -20.19 -3.49 -1.33
N THR A 171 -19.89 -2.23 -1.67
CA THR A 171 -19.88 -1.79 -3.06
C THR A 171 -18.76 -2.44 -3.85
N ILE A 172 -17.55 -2.53 -3.28
CA ILE A 172 -16.42 -3.20 -3.94
C ILE A 172 -16.72 -4.68 -4.18
N GLU A 173 -17.34 -5.35 -3.20
CA GLU A 173 -17.74 -6.76 -3.35
C GLU A 173 -18.81 -6.94 -4.42
N ALA A 174 -19.80 -6.04 -4.48
CA ALA A 174 -20.84 -6.06 -5.50
C ALA A 174 -20.26 -5.84 -6.91
N ASP A 175 -19.37 -4.86 -7.07
CA ASP A 175 -18.71 -4.55 -8.33
C ASP A 175 -17.79 -5.70 -8.76
N ALA A 176 -17.02 -6.29 -7.83
CA ALA A 176 -16.18 -7.44 -8.10
C ALA A 176 -17.00 -8.66 -8.56
N ARG A 177 -18.13 -8.94 -7.91
CA ARG A 177 -19.05 -10.02 -8.31
C ARG A 177 -19.63 -9.78 -9.69
N ARG A 178 -20.07 -8.55 -9.98
CA ARG A 178 -20.61 -8.18 -11.29
C ARG A 178 -19.56 -8.34 -12.39
N ASN A 179 -18.35 -7.81 -12.18
CA ASN A 179 -17.26 -7.94 -13.14
C ASN A 179 -16.88 -9.41 -13.36
N HIS A 180 -16.89 -10.22 -12.30
CA HIS A 180 -16.64 -11.65 -12.40
C HIS A 180 -17.72 -12.35 -13.24
N THR A 181 -19.01 -12.05 -13.02
CA THR A 181 -20.09 -12.64 -13.84
C THR A 181 -19.98 -12.21 -15.30
N GLU A 182 -19.73 -10.93 -15.58
CA GLU A 182 -19.56 -10.43 -16.95
C GLU A 182 -18.34 -11.08 -17.63
N ALA A 183 -17.22 -11.23 -16.92
CA ALA A 183 -16.05 -11.93 -17.43
C ALA A 183 -16.33 -13.41 -17.71
N MET A 184 -17.05 -14.10 -16.80
CA MET A 184 -17.45 -15.49 -16.99
C MET A 184 -18.40 -15.66 -18.17
N ASP A 185 -19.38 -14.78 -18.33
CA ASP A 185 -20.31 -14.80 -19.46
C ASP A 185 -19.56 -14.61 -20.78
N SER A 186 -18.60 -13.68 -20.84
CA SER A 186 -17.75 -13.50 -22.02
C SER A 186 -16.87 -14.72 -22.33
N LEU A 187 -16.42 -15.45 -21.31
CA LEU A 187 -15.66 -16.69 -21.49
C LEU A 187 -16.56 -17.81 -22.01
N VAL A 188 -17.80 -17.91 -21.52
CA VAL A 188 -18.79 -18.87 -22.00
C VAL A 188 -19.12 -18.59 -23.47
N GLU A 189 -19.31 -17.33 -23.84
CA GLU A 189 -19.53 -16.91 -25.23
C GLU A 189 -18.35 -17.31 -26.13
N LYS A 190 -17.12 -16.93 -25.74
CA LYS A 190 -15.90 -17.32 -26.47
C LYS A 190 -15.76 -18.83 -26.61
N ARG A 191 -16.08 -19.58 -25.54
CA ARG A 191 -16.06 -21.04 -25.56
C ARG A 191 -17.08 -21.58 -26.55
N SER A 192 -18.29 -21.03 -26.60
CA SER A 192 -19.31 -21.43 -27.57
C SER A 192 -18.83 -21.19 -29.00
N THR A 193 -18.35 -19.99 -29.32
CA THR A 193 -17.85 -19.67 -30.66
C THR A 193 -16.68 -20.57 -31.07
N ALA A 194 -15.77 -20.87 -30.14
CA ALA A 194 -14.65 -21.77 -30.41
C ALA A 194 -15.13 -23.20 -30.71
N LEU A 195 -16.15 -23.70 -30.01
CA LEU A 195 -16.76 -25.00 -30.27
C LEU A 195 -17.47 -25.02 -31.63
N ASP A 196 -18.22 -23.97 -31.97
CA ASP A 196 -18.89 -23.84 -33.26
C ASP A 196 -17.87 -23.87 -34.43
N GLU A 197 -16.72 -23.21 -34.26
CA GLU A 197 -15.65 -23.21 -35.28
C GLU A 197 -14.96 -24.58 -35.37
N ILE A 198 -14.77 -25.29 -34.26
CA ILE A 198 -14.26 -26.67 -34.26
C ILE A 198 -15.22 -27.58 -35.05
N ASP A 199 -16.52 -27.48 -34.79
CA ASP A 199 -17.53 -28.28 -35.49
C ASP A 199 -17.54 -27.97 -37.00
N ARG A 200 -17.45 -26.68 -37.35
CA ARG A 200 -17.35 -26.24 -38.76
C ARG A 200 -16.11 -26.79 -39.45
N LEU A 201 -14.95 -26.72 -38.81
CA LEU A 201 -13.71 -27.29 -39.34
C LEU A 201 -13.78 -28.82 -39.46
N GLY A 202 -14.46 -29.48 -38.51
CA GLY A 202 -14.72 -30.92 -38.58
C GLY A 202 -15.59 -31.32 -39.78
N GLN A 203 -16.64 -30.55 -40.07
CA GLN A 203 -17.47 -30.73 -41.27
C GLN A 203 -16.70 -30.45 -42.56
N LEU A 204 -15.86 -29.41 -42.56
CA LEU A 204 -14.98 -29.11 -43.69
C LEU A 204 -14.01 -30.26 -43.96
N ALA A 205 -13.36 -30.79 -42.93
CA ALA A 205 -12.42 -31.91 -43.08
C ALA A 205 -13.11 -33.17 -43.61
N SER A 206 -14.31 -33.48 -43.09
CA SER A 206 -15.10 -34.64 -43.52
C SER A 206 -15.54 -34.51 -44.99
N SER A 207 -16.06 -33.35 -45.37
CA SER A 207 -16.45 -33.09 -46.77
C SER A 207 -15.26 -33.09 -47.74
N TYR A 208 -14.09 -32.57 -47.32
CA TYR A 208 -12.86 -32.67 -48.12
C TYR A 208 -12.41 -34.12 -48.29
N GLN A 209 -12.49 -34.95 -47.24
CA GLN A 209 -12.14 -36.36 -47.31
C GLN A 209 -13.07 -37.12 -48.25
N GLU A 210 -14.38 -36.88 -48.19
CA GLU A 210 -15.36 -37.46 -49.12
C GLU A 210 -15.08 -37.03 -50.56
N ALA A 211 -14.85 -35.72 -50.79
CA ALA A 211 -14.53 -35.19 -52.11
C ALA A 211 -13.23 -35.78 -52.68
N LEU A 212 -12.20 -35.91 -51.86
CA LEU A 212 -10.93 -36.52 -52.25
C LEU A 212 -11.10 -38.00 -52.57
N THR A 213 -11.84 -38.73 -51.73
CA THR A 213 -12.12 -40.16 -51.94
C THR A 213 -12.86 -40.38 -53.24
N ASN A 214 -13.92 -39.60 -53.50
CA ASN A 214 -14.68 -39.63 -54.74
C ASN A 214 -13.80 -39.27 -55.95
N HIS A 215 -12.93 -38.27 -55.81
CA HIS A 215 -12.02 -37.86 -56.88
C HIS A 215 -11.02 -38.96 -57.25
N VAL A 216 -10.41 -39.61 -56.26
CA VAL A 216 -9.48 -40.72 -56.48
C VAL A 216 -10.20 -41.94 -57.06
N GLN A 217 -11.42 -42.26 -56.59
CA GLN A 217 -12.23 -43.32 -57.17
C GLN A 217 -12.59 -43.05 -58.64
N GLN A 218 -12.94 -41.80 -58.97
CA GLN A 218 -13.21 -41.38 -60.34
C GLN A 218 -11.97 -41.54 -61.23
N GLN A 219 -10.79 -41.12 -60.77
CA GLN A 219 -9.53 -41.28 -61.50
C GLN A 219 -9.16 -42.75 -61.73
N LEU A 220 -9.38 -43.62 -60.74
CA LEU A 220 -9.18 -45.07 -60.91
C LEU A 220 -10.16 -45.68 -61.91
N MET A 221 -11.44 -45.26 -61.89
CA MET A 221 -12.45 -45.66 -62.86
C MET A 221 -12.08 -45.24 -64.28
N ASP A 222 -11.62 -44.00 -64.48
CA ASP A 222 -11.18 -43.52 -65.79
C ASP A 222 -9.92 -44.26 -66.28
N LEU A 223 -8.97 -44.57 -65.39
CA LEU A 223 -7.77 -45.35 -65.72
C LEU A 223 -8.08 -46.81 -66.05
N THR A 224 -9.05 -47.45 -65.38
CA THR A 224 -9.48 -48.82 -65.73
C THR A 224 -10.40 -48.87 -66.93
N ALA A 225 -11.08 -47.77 -67.27
CA ALA A 225 -11.90 -47.64 -68.47
C ALA A 225 -11.07 -47.29 -69.71
N ALA A 226 -9.82 -46.85 -69.54
CA ALA A 226 -8.89 -46.71 -70.65
C ALA A 226 -8.64 -48.10 -71.28
N PRO A 227 -8.94 -48.29 -72.58
CA PRO A 227 -8.81 -49.59 -73.23
C PRO A 227 -7.35 -50.02 -73.25
N GLU A 228 -7.07 -51.26 -72.87
CA GLU A 228 -5.74 -51.86 -73.08
C GLU A 228 -5.33 -51.69 -74.55
N PRO A 229 -4.09 -51.24 -74.84
CA PRO A 229 -3.54 -51.39 -76.18
C PRO A 229 -3.31 -52.89 -76.42
N GLY A 230 -4.38 -53.57 -76.81
CA GLY A 230 -4.34 -54.96 -77.23
C GLY A 230 -3.37 -55.08 -78.39
N GLY A 231 -2.24 -55.72 -78.13
CA GLY A 231 -1.35 -56.18 -79.18
C GLY A 231 -2.11 -57.05 -80.17
N ARG A 232 -1.89 -56.80 -81.46
CA ARG A 232 -2.03 -57.80 -82.51
C ARG A 232 -0.87 -57.65 -83.47
N ASP A 233 0.06 -58.57 -83.27
CA ASP A 233 0.77 -59.44 -84.22
C ASP A 233 0.73 -59.11 -85.74
N ILE A 234 1.89 -59.44 -86.32
CA ILE A 234 2.28 -59.74 -87.73
C ILE A 234 2.67 -58.56 -88.62
#